data_AF-N4XA14-F1
#
_entry.id   AF-N4XA14-F1
#
_cell.length_a   1.000
_cell.length_b   1.000
_cell.length_c   1.000
_cell.angle_alpha   90.00
_cell.angle_beta   90.00
_cell.angle_gamma   90.00
#
_symmetry.space_group_name_H-M   'P 1'
#
loop_
_entity.id
_entity.type
_entity.pdbx_description
1 polymer ?
#
loop_
_entity_poly.entity_id
_entity_poly.type
_entity_poly.pdbx_seq_one_letter_code
_entity_poly.pdbx_strand_id
1 'polypeptide(L)'
;MLLHTSWGALPALLILALSRFSNAACECGYSVNSTSDSSYAVFTELLENDFLHTKTDDFSTVGWRPQQYNMTAQAARGPFGKAMEVANVVSNPLKDDNAWAGDAEHGGDAGLELWVRGNHADGYVSSAEIVSMRNDSLLGTFRVGMKLSNSSGTCGAFFFYHNNSQEIDMEFLSHQFNASQGAVNLVLQSPQSVSNGFAAQGTNGFVVKHLPFRPDEQFHEYRFDWTAGSVEFFVDGQLLDRMTDNVPQEGGSIFFNHWSNGDPSWSAGPPDRDTVMTISYQKAYFNSTDTQRSQTDYKKRCPTFDPAKVCAIPNQMTAPDPSQGADAAKTYFFSTDPKGDMTPDQTTYKNAATSIFGAPLLSVVIPSIISLLSLAMAW
;
A
#
# COMPACT_ATOMS: atom_id res chain seq x y z
N MET A 1 -79.97 30.23 -19.65
CA MET A 1 -79.76 29.06 -18.77
C MET A 1 -78.39 29.26 -18.12
N LEU A 2 -78.29 29.79 -16.88
CA LEU A 2 -78.45 29.07 -15.59
C LEU A 2 -77.44 27.90 -15.50
N LEU A 3 -76.50 27.77 -14.55
CA LEU A 3 -76.27 28.32 -13.20
C LEU A 3 -74.78 28.10 -12.77
N HIS A 4 -74.24 29.00 -11.93
CA HIS A 4 -73.43 28.84 -10.68
C HIS A 4 -72.37 27.72 -10.52
N THR A 5 -71.23 27.82 -9.82
CA THR A 5 -70.69 28.74 -8.79
C THR A 5 -69.21 28.39 -8.46
N SER A 6 -68.34 29.40 -8.49
CA SER A 6 -67.34 29.86 -7.48
C SER A 6 -66.55 28.93 -6.52
N TRP A 7 -65.25 29.32 -6.38
CA TRP A 7 -64.33 29.34 -5.21
C TRP A 7 -63.21 28.28 -5.09
N GLY A 8 -61.98 28.77 -4.85
CA GLY A 8 -60.87 28.00 -4.29
C GLY A 8 -59.50 28.66 -4.55
N ALA A 9 -58.79 29.06 -3.50
CA ALA A 9 -57.65 29.97 -3.52
C ALA A 9 -56.27 29.28 -3.41
N LEU A 10 -55.25 29.94 -4.00
CA LEU A 10 -53.87 30.14 -3.50
C LEU A 10 -52.92 28.91 -3.30
N PRO A 11 -51.59 29.14 -3.19
CA PRO A 11 -50.53 28.44 -3.90
C PRO A 11 -49.77 27.46 -3.01
N ALA A 12 -49.09 26.48 -3.61
CA ALA A 12 -48.09 25.68 -2.91
C ALA A 12 -46.74 25.83 -3.64
N LEU A 13 -45.88 26.67 -3.05
CA LEU A 13 -44.44 26.57 -3.21
C LEU A 13 -44.03 25.10 -2.98
N LEU A 14 -43.64 24.39 -4.04
CA LEU A 14 -42.73 23.26 -3.85
C LEU A 14 -41.36 23.85 -3.56
N ILE A 15 -41.01 23.82 -2.29
CA ILE A 15 -39.65 23.99 -1.80
C ILE A 15 -38.79 22.96 -2.54
N LEU A 16 -37.96 23.44 -3.47
CA LEU A 16 -36.76 22.75 -3.91
C LEU A 16 -35.93 22.52 -2.64
N ALA A 17 -36.08 21.35 -2.03
CA ALA A 17 -35.05 20.79 -1.16
C ALA A 17 -33.86 20.48 -2.06
N LEU A 18 -33.08 21.52 -2.39
CA LEU A 18 -31.69 21.37 -2.72
C LEU A 18 -31.07 20.73 -1.48
N SER A 19 -30.96 19.41 -1.48
CA SER A 19 -30.01 18.70 -0.65
C SER A 19 -28.68 19.38 -0.91
N ARG A 20 -28.27 20.25 0.02
CA ARG A 20 -26.90 20.72 0.10
C ARG A 20 -26.10 19.46 0.33
N PHE A 21 -25.59 18.86 -0.74
CA PHE A 21 -24.42 18.01 -0.66
C PHE A 21 -23.35 18.95 -0.12
N SER A 22 -23.18 19.00 1.21
CA SER A 22 -21.89 19.39 1.75
C SER A 22 -20.91 18.47 1.04
N ASN A 23 -20.10 19.02 0.14
CA ASN A 23 -18.95 18.31 -0.37
C ASN A 23 -18.08 18.06 0.87
N ALA A 24 -18.19 16.86 1.44
CA ALA A 24 -17.33 16.43 2.52
C ALA A 24 -15.89 16.55 2.04
N ALA A 25 -15.12 17.47 2.62
CA ALA A 25 -13.67 17.55 2.41
C ALA A 25 -12.93 16.42 3.15
N CYS A 26 -13.61 15.29 3.42
CA CYS A 26 -13.10 14.16 4.20
C CYS A 26 -12.53 14.55 5.59
N GLU A 27 -13.00 15.68 6.15
CA GLU A 27 -12.47 16.27 7.39
C GLU A 27 -12.50 15.29 8.57
N CYS A 28 -13.50 14.41 8.60
CA CYS A 28 -13.70 13.40 9.65
C CYS A 28 -13.17 12.01 9.28
N GLY A 29 -12.48 11.88 8.15
CA GLY A 29 -11.73 10.68 7.77
C GLY A 29 -12.23 9.99 6.51
N TYR A 30 -11.70 8.77 6.32
CA TYR A 30 -11.90 7.93 5.16
C TYR A 30 -12.42 6.57 5.61
N SER A 31 -13.46 6.03 4.95
CA SER A 31 -14.06 4.76 5.37
C SER A 31 -13.90 3.63 4.36
N VAL A 32 -13.59 2.44 4.87
CA VAL A 32 -13.96 1.20 4.17
C VAL A 32 -15.44 0.93 4.44
N ASN A 33 -16.18 0.56 3.39
CA ASN A 33 -17.65 0.51 3.36
C ASN A 33 -18.30 1.89 3.64
N SER A 34 -19.61 1.98 3.41
CA SER A 34 -20.34 3.22 3.69
C SER A 34 -20.50 3.40 5.20
N THR A 35 -20.51 4.64 5.72
CA THR A 35 -20.78 4.89 7.14
C THR A 35 -22.20 4.48 7.59
N SER A 36 -23.08 4.11 6.66
CA SER A 36 -24.37 3.48 6.98
C SER A 36 -24.29 1.96 7.14
N ASP A 37 -23.20 1.31 6.70
CA ASP A 37 -23.00 -0.13 6.85
C ASP A 37 -22.58 -0.47 8.27
N SER A 38 -23.03 -1.60 8.83
CA SER A 38 -22.64 -2.01 10.19
C SER A 38 -21.18 -2.45 10.32
N SER A 39 -20.51 -2.71 9.21
CA SER A 39 -19.11 -3.19 9.13
C SER A 39 -18.15 -2.13 8.60
N TYR A 40 -18.52 -0.84 8.65
CA TYR A 40 -17.62 0.23 8.28
C TYR A 40 -16.48 0.40 9.28
N ALA A 41 -15.33 0.84 8.80
CA ALA A 41 -14.25 1.34 9.63
C ALA A 41 -13.79 2.68 9.09
N VAL A 42 -13.49 3.63 9.97
CA VAL A 42 -13.02 4.97 9.63
C VAL A 42 -11.57 5.12 10.05
N PHE A 43 -10.81 5.72 9.14
CA PHE A 43 -9.40 6.02 9.30
C PHE A 43 -9.17 7.52 9.12
N THR A 44 -8.19 8.06 9.84
CA THR A 44 -8.06 9.53 10.02
C THR A 44 -6.83 10.12 9.35
N GLU A 45 -5.95 9.27 8.83
CA GLU A 45 -4.72 9.63 8.14
C GLU A 45 -4.66 8.94 6.78
N LEU A 46 -3.80 9.47 5.90
CA LEU A 46 -3.53 8.87 4.60
C LEU A 46 -2.06 8.91 4.21
N LEU A 47 -1.67 8.01 3.32
CA LEU A 47 -0.44 8.02 2.53
C LEU A 47 -0.81 7.57 1.11
N GLU A 48 -0.66 8.46 0.14
CA GLU A 48 -1.00 8.20 -1.26
C GLU A 48 0.23 8.50 -2.14
N ASN A 49 0.54 7.58 -3.05
CA ASN A 49 1.58 7.72 -4.04
C ASN A 49 1.10 7.15 -5.38
N ASP A 50 1.21 7.98 -6.41
CA ASP A 50 0.97 7.62 -7.81
C ASP A 50 2.33 7.43 -8.49
N PHE A 51 2.83 6.21 -8.48
CA PHE A 51 4.17 5.91 -8.98
C PHE A 51 4.25 5.87 -10.50
N LEU A 52 3.12 5.78 -11.21
CA LEU A 52 3.08 5.95 -12.67
C LEU A 52 3.56 7.36 -13.09
N HIS A 53 3.39 8.35 -12.21
CA HIS A 53 3.71 9.76 -12.49
C HIS A 53 4.75 10.35 -11.53
N THR A 54 5.38 9.52 -10.70
CA THR A 54 6.39 9.99 -9.74
C THR A 54 7.75 10.07 -10.43
N LYS A 55 8.31 11.29 -10.48
CA LYS A 55 9.67 11.60 -10.97
C LYS A 55 10.53 12.02 -9.79
N THR A 56 11.37 11.15 -9.26
CA THR A 56 12.26 11.49 -8.14
C THR A 56 13.50 10.60 -8.07
N ASP A 57 14.63 11.20 -7.69
CA ASP A 57 15.84 10.50 -7.24
C ASP A 57 15.94 10.47 -5.70
N ASP A 58 15.09 11.25 -5.01
CA ASP A 58 15.00 11.32 -3.55
C ASP A 58 13.59 10.92 -3.10
N PHE A 59 13.43 9.64 -2.81
CA PHE A 59 12.17 9.06 -2.34
C PHE A 59 11.66 9.67 -1.03
N SER A 60 12.49 10.36 -0.24
CA SER A 60 12.04 11.02 0.98
C SER A 60 11.05 12.16 0.69
N THR A 61 11.16 12.78 -0.49
CA THR A 61 10.23 13.81 -0.98
C THR A 61 8.83 13.28 -1.26
N VAL A 62 8.70 11.96 -1.42
CA VAL A 62 7.41 11.26 -1.63
C VAL A 62 7.05 10.32 -0.48
N GLY A 63 7.71 10.46 0.68
CA GLY A 63 7.34 9.74 1.90
C GLY A 63 7.92 8.34 2.04
N TRP A 64 8.98 8.02 1.29
CA TRP A 64 9.62 6.71 1.29
C TRP A 64 11.13 6.77 1.50
N ARG A 65 11.72 5.65 1.92
CA ARG A 65 13.16 5.51 2.15
C ARG A 65 13.68 4.18 1.62
N PRO A 66 14.48 4.17 0.55
CA PRO A 66 15.22 2.99 0.12
C PRO A 66 16.18 2.53 1.22
N GLN A 67 16.30 1.22 1.41
CA GLN A 67 17.14 0.63 2.45
C GLN A 67 18.47 0.14 1.88
N GLN A 68 19.50 0.16 2.72
CA GLN A 68 20.82 -0.37 2.39
C GLN A 68 21.38 -1.18 3.55
N TYR A 69 21.49 -2.49 3.37
CA TYR A 69 22.11 -3.40 4.35
C TYR A 69 22.38 -4.77 3.72
N ASN A 70 23.30 -5.51 4.34
CA ASN A 70 23.63 -6.87 3.93
C ASN A 70 23.29 -7.86 5.04
N MET A 71 22.80 -9.03 4.64
CA MET A 71 22.59 -10.20 5.49
C MET A 71 23.44 -11.35 4.97
N THR A 72 24.24 -11.97 5.83
CA THR A 72 24.98 -13.19 5.47
C THR A 72 24.01 -14.33 5.10
N ALA A 73 24.48 -15.35 4.38
CA ALA A 73 23.69 -16.53 4.05
C ALA A 73 23.04 -17.18 5.28
N GLN A 74 23.78 -17.28 6.40
CA GLN A 74 23.27 -17.78 7.67
C GLN A 74 22.13 -16.91 8.22
N ALA A 75 22.29 -15.58 8.25
CA ALA A 75 21.27 -14.67 8.75
C ALA A 75 20.03 -14.62 7.83
N ALA A 76 20.25 -14.70 6.52
CA ALA A 76 19.22 -14.78 5.51
C ALA A 76 18.52 -16.14 5.44
N ARG A 77 19.03 -17.16 6.17
CA ARG A 77 18.48 -18.53 6.21
C ARG A 77 18.38 -19.18 4.82
N GLY A 78 19.36 -18.93 3.97
CA GLY A 78 19.44 -19.50 2.63
C GLY A 78 20.87 -19.78 2.21
N PRO A 79 21.09 -20.45 1.06
CA PRO A 79 22.43 -20.66 0.51
C PRO A 79 23.15 -19.36 0.12
N PHE A 80 22.42 -18.27 -0.10
CA PHE A 80 22.98 -16.96 -0.46
C PHE A 80 22.65 -15.90 0.59
N GLY A 81 23.55 -14.93 0.74
CA GLY A 81 23.27 -13.69 1.47
C GLY A 81 22.31 -12.79 0.69
N LYS A 82 21.73 -11.79 1.38
CA LYS A 82 20.93 -10.73 0.76
C LYS A 82 21.67 -9.41 0.86
N ALA A 83 21.69 -8.63 -0.22
CA ALA A 83 22.19 -7.26 -0.20
C ALA A 83 21.05 -6.34 -0.67
N MET A 84 20.46 -5.59 0.25
CA MET A 84 19.49 -4.55 -0.11
C MET A 84 20.28 -3.32 -0.55
N GLU A 85 20.01 -2.84 -1.76
CA GLU A 85 20.75 -1.74 -2.36
C GLU A 85 19.81 -0.65 -2.86
N VAL A 86 20.12 0.60 -2.52
CA VAL A 86 19.33 1.76 -2.96
C VAL A 86 19.29 1.88 -4.49
N ALA A 87 20.34 1.43 -5.18
CA ALA A 87 20.42 1.44 -6.65
C ALA A 87 19.42 0.48 -7.32
N ASN A 88 18.83 -0.44 -6.56
CA ASN A 88 17.79 -1.35 -7.05
C ASN A 88 16.36 -0.81 -6.81
N VAL A 89 16.22 0.39 -6.26
CA VAL A 89 14.94 1.08 -6.10
C VAL A 89 14.92 2.27 -7.06
N VAL A 90 14.12 2.17 -8.12
CA VAL A 90 14.16 3.12 -9.25
C VAL A 90 12.78 3.71 -9.51
N SER A 91 12.72 5.02 -9.73
CA SER A 91 11.53 5.70 -10.24
C SER A 91 11.52 5.56 -11.77
N ASN A 92 10.48 4.96 -12.34
CA ASN A 92 10.32 4.78 -13.79
C ASN A 92 8.94 5.26 -14.25
N PRO A 93 8.68 6.58 -14.28
CA PRO A 93 7.36 7.12 -14.59
C PRO A 93 7.03 7.04 -16.09
N LEU A 94 5.76 7.26 -16.42
CA LEU A 94 5.30 7.48 -17.79
C LEU A 94 5.96 8.72 -18.40
N LYS A 95 6.27 8.66 -19.70
CA LYS A 95 6.81 9.82 -20.45
C LYS A 95 5.79 10.95 -20.59
N ASP A 96 4.51 10.62 -20.71
CA ASP A 96 3.41 11.60 -20.73
C ASP A 96 2.77 11.67 -19.34
N ASP A 97 2.94 12.82 -18.67
CA ASP A 97 2.46 13.08 -17.31
C ASP A 97 0.92 13.05 -17.16
N ASN A 98 0.17 13.00 -18.26
CA ASN A 98 -1.30 12.96 -18.25
C ASN A 98 -1.87 11.62 -18.73
N ALA A 99 -1.03 10.71 -19.21
CA ALA A 99 -1.45 9.42 -19.74
C ALA A 99 -1.56 8.38 -18.62
N TRP A 100 -2.41 7.37 -18.80
CA TRP A 100 -2.51 6.22 -17.88
C TRP A 100 -1.99 4.92 -18.51
N ALA A 101 -1.40 5.04 -19.69
CA ALA A 101 -0.82 3.96 -20.47
C ALA A 101 0.22 4.55 -21.43
N GLY A 102 1.27 3.79 -21.75
CA GLY A 102 2.27 4.18 -22.74
C GLY A 102 3.68 3.87 -22.28
N ASP A 103 4.65 4.53 -22.93
CA ASP A 103 6.06 4.34 -22.65
C ASP A 103 6.46 4.93 -21.30
N ALA A 104 7.21 4.16 -20.51
CA ALA A 104 7.94 4.65 -19.34
C ALA A 104 9.30 5.27 -19.72
N GLU A 105 9.86 6.13 -18.87
CA GLU A 105 11.14 6.81 -19.10
C GLU A 105 12.31 5.84 -19.30
N HIS A 106 12.34 4.72 -18.58
CA HIS A 106 13.38 3.68 -18.64
C HIS A 106 12.95 2.42 -19.41
N GLY A 107 11.83 2.49 -20.14
CA GLY A 107 11.21 1.32 -20.80
C GLY A 107 10.53 0.39 -19.79
N GLY A 108 10.03 -0.77 -20.24
CA GLY A 108 9.29 -1.69 -19.36
C GLY A 108 7.96 -1.11 -18.85
N ASP A 109 7.49 -1.60 -17.71
CA ASP A 109 6.28 -1.11 -17.05
C ASP A 109 6.59 0.17 -16.27
N ALA A 110 5.73 1.18 -16.37
CA ALA A 110 5.86 2.40 -15.57
C ALA A 110 5.54 2.14 -14.08
N GLY A 111 6.24 2.83 -13.18
CA GLY A 111 6.02 2.75 -11.74
C GLY A 111 7.30 2.88 -10.92
N LEU A 112 7.18 2.48 -9.65
CA LEU A 112 8.30 2.26 -8.74
C LEU A 112 8.83 0.84 -8.95
N GLU A 113 10.08 0.73 -9.38
CA GLU A 113 10.74 -0.53 -9.68
C GLU A 113 11.61 -1.00 -8.52
N LEU A 114 11.43 -2.26 -8.13
CA LEU A 114 12.26 -2.96 -7.16
C LEU A 114 12.98 -4.11 -7.88
N TRP A 115 14.30 -3.98 -8.06
CA TRP A 115 15.13 -4.92 -8.81
C TRP A 115 15.77 -5.99 -7.93
N VAL A 116 15.81 -7.21 -8.45
CA VAL A 116 16.70 -8.29 -8.00
C VAL A 116 17.65 -8.62 -9.13
N ARG A 117 18.95 -8.67 -8.83
CA ARG A 117 19.98 -8.96 -9.83
C ARG A 117 20.24 -10.46 -9.94
N GLY A 118 20.41 -10.94 -11.17
CA GLY A 118 20.69 -12.35 -11.43
C GLY A 118 22.13 -12.75 -11.09
N ASN A 119 23.07 -11.80 -11.10
CA ASN A 119 24.46 -12.05 -10.71
C ASN A 119 24.59 -12.18 -9.19
N HIS A 120 25.12 -13.32 -8.75
CA HIS A 120 25.32 -13.67 -7.34
C HIS A 120 26.66 -14.38 -7.11
N ALA A 121 27.66 -14.12 -7.97
CA ALA A 121 28.96 -14.79 -7.94
C ALA A 121 29.78 -14.51 -6.66
N ASP A 122 29.46 -13.45 -5.94
CA ASP A 122 30.08 -13.08 -4.65
C ASP A 122 29.39 -13.71 -3.43
N GLY A 123 28.35 -14.54 -3.66
CA GLY A 123 27.58 -15.20 -2.61
C GLY A 123 26.43 -14.38 -2.04
N TYR A 124 26.14 -13.19 -2.58
CA TYR A 124 24.99 -12.36 -2.23
C TYR A 124 24.04 -12.20 -3.41
N VAL A 125 22.75 -12.09 -3.13
CA VAL A 125 21.76 -11.64 -4.10
C VAL A 125 21.45 -10.16 -3.86
N SER A 126 21.84 -9.33 -4.82
CA SER A 126 21.50 -7.91 -4.84
C SER A 126 19.99 -7.74 -5.06
N SER A 127 19.34 -7.04 -4.14
CA SER A 127 17.90 -6.99 -3.93
C SER A 127 17.45 -5.56 -3.63
N ALA A 128 16.14 -5.34 -3.48
CA ALA A 128 15.56 -4.02 -3.22
C ALA A 128 14.61 -4.04 -2.01
N GLU A 129 14.66 -2.98 -1.20
CA GLU A 129 13.70 -2.72 -0.15
C GLU A 129 13.50 -1.20 0.03
N ILE A 130 12.26 -0.79 0.21
CA ILE A 130 11.87 0.60 0.45
C ILE A 130 10.78 0.63 1.53
N VAL A 131 10.86 1.62 2.43
CA VAL A 131 10.03 1.70 3.63
C VAL A 131 9.36 3.07 3.71
N SER A 132 8.11 3.11 4.16
CA SER A 132 7.44 4.38 4.42
C SER A 132 8.20 5.18 5.49
N MET A 133 8.32 6.48 5.28
CA MET A 133 8.91 7.40 6.27
C MET A 133 8.07 7.48 7.55
N ARG A 134 6.77 7.23 7.44
CA ARG A 134 5.87 7.06 8.58
C ARG A 134 6.03 5.66 9.17
N ASN A 135 6.18 5.61 10.49
CA ASN A 135 6.30 4.38 11.29
C ASN A 135 5.22 4.28 12.38
N ASP A 136 4.16 5.09 12.24
CA ASP A 136 3.10 5.25 13.20
C ASP A 136 1.75 4.74 12.66
N SER A 137 1.77 3.94 11.59
CA SER A 137 0.55 3.41 10.96
C SER A 137 -0.03 2.29 11.82
N LEU A 138 -1.29 2.41 12.22
CA LEU A 138 -1.99 1.45 13.08
C LEU A 138 -3.46 1.35 12.67
N LEU A 139 -3.93 0.14 12.35
CA LEU A 139 -5.29 -0.10 11.84
C LEU A 139 -5.58 0.70 10.56
N GLY A 140 -5.94 0.03 9.47
CA GLY A 140 -6.08 0.73 8.20
C GLY A 140 -6.51 -0.16 7.06
N THR A 141 -6.69 0.44 5.90
CA THR A 141 -6.73 -0.26 4.62
C THR A 141 -5.48 0.13 3.84
N PHE A 142 -4.70 -0.87 3.44
CA PHE A 142 -3.41 -0.70 2.78
C PHE A 142 -3.48 -1.39 1.42
N ARG A 143 -3.18 -0.66 0.34
CA ARG A 143 -3.53 -1.04 -1.03
C ARG A 143 -2.41 -0.71 -1.99
N VAL A 144 -1.92 -1.72 -2.70
CA VAL A 144 -0.87 -1.56 -3.69
C VAL A 144 -1.35 -2.05 -5.05
N GLY A 145 -1.13 -1.25 -6.09
CA GLY A 145 -1.19 -1.71 -7.47
C GLY A 145 0.18 -2.25 -7.86
N MET A 146 0.32 -3.56 -8.06
CA MET A 146 1.62 -4.20 -8.25
C MET A 146 1.60 -5.26 -9.34
N LYS A 147 2.71 -5.38 -10.06
CA LYS A 147 3.01 -6.44 -11.02
C LYS A 147 4.32 -7.11 -10.63
N LEU A 148 4.28 -8.43 -10.52
CA LEU A 148 5.36 -9.23 -9.95
C LEU A 148 6.42 -9.59 -10.99
N SER A 149 7.56 -10.09 -10.52
CA SER A 149 8.64 -10.57 -11.37
C SER A 149 8.23 -11.78 -12.21
N ASN A 150 8.60 -11.76 -13.50
CA ASN A 150 8.41 -12.85 -14.45
C ASN A 150 9.53 -13.90 -14.43
N SER A 151 10.50 -13.77 -13.52
CA SER A 151 11.61 -14.72 -13.37
C SER A 151 11.44 -15.51 -12.09
N SER A 152 11.44 -16.84 -12.21
CA SER A 152 11.39 -17.73 -11.05
C SER A 152 12.63 -17.52 -10.17
N GLY A 153 12.45 -17.61 -8.85
CA GLY A 153 13.56 -17.55 -7.90
C GLY A 153 13.57 -16.32 -6.99
N THR A 154 12.46 -15.60 -6.85
CA THR A 154 12.37 -14.40 -6.01
C THR A 154 11.12 -14.42 -5.13
N CYS A 155 11.16 -13.64 -4.04
CA CYS A 155 10.00 -13.21 -3.27
C CYS A 155 9.79 -11.71 -3.50
N GLY A 156 8.61 -11.33 -3.96
CA GLY A 156 8.13 -9.94 -3.92
C GLY A 156 7.12 -9.79 -2.79
N ALA A 157 7.25 -8.77 -1.96
CA ALA A 157 6.40 -8.58 -0.79
C ALA A 157 5.86 -7.15 -0.65
N PHE A 158 4.62 -7.08 -0.19
CA PHE A 158 3.98 -5.88 0.35
C PHE A 158 3.51 -6.20 1.76
N PHE A 159 4.00 -5.42 2.73
CA PHE A 159 3.77 -5.76 4.13
C PHE A 159 3.76 -4.56 5.07
N PHE A 160 3.12 -4.75 6.21
CA PHE A 160 3.23 -3.90 7.39
C PHE A 160 4.20 -4.55 8.37
N TYR A 161 5.10 -3.77 8.98
CA TYR A 161 6.04 -4.27 9.98
C TYR A 161 6.20 -3.33 11.17
N HIS A 162 6.06 -3.89 12.37
CA HIS A 162 6.49 -3.30 13.63
C HIS A 162 7.71 -4.04 14.20
N ASN A 163 7.61 -5.36 14.31
CA ASN A 163 8.70 -6.26 14.70
C ASN A 163 8.42 -7.70 14.20
N ASN A 164 9.37 -8.62 14.40
CA ASN A 164 9.29 -10.02 13.96
C ASN A 164 8.06 -10.83 14.43
N SER A 165 7.25 -10.30 15.36
CA SER A 165 6.03 -10.95 15.87
C SER A 165 4.74 -10.15 15.59
N GLN A 166 4.86 -8.99 14.93
CA GLN A 166 3.77 -8.09 14.60
C GLN A 166 4.03 -7.53 13.19
N GLU A 167 3.59 -8.32 12.22
CA GLU A 167 3.82 -8.11 10.79
C GLU A 167 2.61 -8.68 10.02
N ILE A 168 2.24 -8.03 8.92
CA ILE A 168 1.17 -8.46 8.02
C ILE A 168 1.76 -8.52 6.62
N ASP A 169 1.77 -9.70 6.01
CA ASP A 169 2.42 -9.90 4.73
C ASP A 169 1.46 -10.39 3.64
N MET A 170 1.69 -9.87 2.43
CA MET A 170 1.33 -10.52 1.18
C MET A 170 2.61 -10.80 0.41
N GLU A 171 3.05 -12.07 0.40
CA GLU A 171 4.29 -12.51 -0.24
C GLU A 171 4.04 -13.37 -1.47
N PHE A 172 4.72 -13.03 -2.56
CA PHE A 172 4.58 -13.64 -3.86
C PHE A 172 5.87 -14.32 -4.25
N LEU A 173 5.84 -15.65 -4.27
CA LEU A 173 7.00 -16.46 -4.64
C LEU A 173 6.92 -16.77 -6.13
N SER A 174 7.82 -16.22 -6.92
CA SER A 174 7.74 -16.32 -8.39
C SER A 174 7.81 -17.75 -8.91
N HIS A 175 8.38 -18.68 -8.13
CA HIS A 175 8.39 -20.11 -8.43
C HIS A 175 7.02 -20.80 -8.27
N GLN A 176 6.06 -20.15 -7.61
CA GLN A 176 4.66 -20.63 -7.47
C GLN A 176 3.77 -20.21 -8.64
N PHE A 177 4.31 -19.47 -9.62
CA PHE A 177 3.57 -19.07 -10.81
C PHE A 177 3.68 -20.18 -11.87
N ASN A 178 2.54 -20.67 -12.33
CA ASN A 178 2.45 -21.67 -13.39
C ASN A 178 2.03 -21.01 -14.73
N ALA A 179 1.72 -21.81 -15.75
CA ALA A 179 1.41 -21.29 -17.08
C ALA A 179 0.24 -20.28 -17.14
N SER A 180 -0.69 -20.26 -16.18
CA SER A 180 -1.85 -19.36 -16.21
C SER A 180 -2.33 -18.87 -14.83
N GLN A 181 -1.69 -19.29 -13.74
CA GLN A 181 -2.10 -19.02 -12.37
C GLN A 181 -0.89 -18.69 -11.50
N GLY A 182 -1.14 -18.05 -10.38
CA GLY A 182 -0.14 -17.82 -9.34
C GLY A 182 -0.68 -18.13 -7.95
N ALA A 183 0.04 -17.65 -6.96
CA ALA A 183 -0.36 -17.74 -5.57
C ALA A 183 0.12 -16.51 -4.80
N VAL A 184 -0.55 -16.24 -3.69
CA VAL A 184 -0.10 -15.32 -2.65
C VAL A 184 -0.03 -16.06 -1.33
N ASN A 185 1.04 -15.84 -0.58
CA ASN A 185 1.22 -16.33 0.78
C ASN A 185 0.82 -15.18 1.70
N LEU A 186 -0.26 -15.38 2.45
CA LEU A 186 -0.75 -14.40 3.41
C LEU A 186 -0.21 -14.79 4.78
N VAL A 187 0.43 -13.84 5.46
CA VAL A 187 1.14 -14.10 6.70
C VAL A 187 0.77 -13.07 7.76
N LEU A 188 0.54 -13.55 8.97
CA LEU A 188 0.61 -12.78 10.20
C LEU A 188 1.72 -13.38 11.07
N GLN A 189 2.83 -12.66 11.18
CA GLN A 189 3.87 -13.08 12.10
C GLN A 189 3.37 -13.02 13.54
N SER A 190 3.92 -13.89 14.38
CA SER A 190 3.48 -14.07 15.76
C SER A 190 4.64 -14.50 16.64
N PRO A 191 4.49 -14.44 17.98
CA PRO A 191 5.48 -15.05 18.87
C PRO A 191 5.74 -16.54 18.57
N GLN A 192 4.72 -17.25 18.06
CA GLN A 192 4.87 -18.65 17.64
C GLN A 192 5.76 -18.78 16.40
N SER A 193 5.56 -17.96 15.36
CA SER A 193 6.43 -17.99 14.17
C SER A 193 7.87 -17.60 14.51
N VAL A 194 8.06 -16.62 15.41
CA VAL A 194 9.40 -16.29 15.95
C VAL A 194 10.04 -17.50 16.62
N SER A 195 9.30 -18.22 17.48
CA SER A 195 9.82 -19.43 18.13
C SER A 195 10.11 -20.58 17.15
N ASN A 196 9.49 -20.55 15.96
CA ASN A 196 9.73 -21.47 14.85
C ASN A 196 10.80 -20.96 13.86
N GLY A 197 11.73 -20.12 14.32
CA GLY A 197 12.79 -19.60 13.47
C GLY A 197 12.30 -18.61 12.41
N PHE A 198 11.28 -17.81 12.75
CA PHE A 198 10.62 -16.83 11.88
C PHE A 198 9.78 -17.42 10.73
N ALA A 199 9.54 -18.74 10.77
CA ALA A 199 8.66 -19.41 9.81
C ALA A 199 7.22 -19.40 10.33
N ALA A 200 6.33 -18.75 9.59
CA ALA A 200 4.89 -18.77 9.89
C ALA A 200 4.20 -20.04 9.37
N GLN A 201 4.82 -20.79 8.45
CA GLN A 201 4.26 -22.05 7.96
C GLN A 201 3.96 -22.99 9.13
N GLY A 202 2.72 -23.51 9.18
CA GLY A 202 2.24 -24.38 10.26
C GLY A 202 1.71 -23.65 11.49
N THR A 203 1.70 -22.31 11.51
CA THR A 203 0.93 -21.52 12.49
C THR A 203 -0.46 -21.16 11.95
N ASN A 204 -1.34 -20.64 12.80
CA ASN A 204 -2.65 -20.11 12.36
C ASN A 204 -2.54 -18.79 11.59
N GLY A 205 -1.37 -18.14 11.59
CA GLY A 205 -1.11 -16.89 10.86
C GLY A 205 -0.55 -17.13 9.47
N PHE A 206 -0.79 -18.28 8.83
CA PHE A 206 -0.26 -18.57 7.50
C PHE A 206 -1.27 -19.28 6.63
N VAL A 207 -1.50 -18.77 5.42
CA VAL A 207 -2.29 -19.45 4.40
C VAL A 207 -1.77 -19.12 3.00
N VAL A 208 -1.86 -20.09 2.09
CA VAL A 208 -1.60 -19.88 0.67
C VAL A 208 -2.93 -19.77 -0.05
N LYS A 209 -3.10 -18.74 -0.89
CA LYS A 209 -4.27 -18.57 -1.75
C LYS A 209 -3.84 -18.62 -3.21
N HIS A 210 -4.52 -19.47 -3.98
CA HIS A 210 -4.32 -19.56 -5.42
C HIS A 210 -5.03 -18.41 -6.12
N LEU A 211 -4.34 -17.82 -7.10
CA LEU A 211 -4.84 -16.73 -7.92
C LEU A 211 -5.20 -17.28 -9.31
N PRO A 212 -6.37 -16.92 -9.88
CA PRO A 212 -6.81 -17.44 -11.17
C PRO A 212 -6.12 -16.75 -12.37
N PHE A 213 -5.05 -16.01 -12.11
CA PHE A 213 -4.25 -15.25 -13.07
C PHE A 213 -2.78 -15.33 -12.68
N ARG A 214 -1.89 -14.93 -13.59
CA ARG A 214 -0.46 -14.80 -13.34
C ARG A 214 -0.13 -13.40 -12.77
N PRO A 215 0.42 -13.29 -11.55
CA PRO A 215 0.74 -12.00 -10.94
C PRO A 215 1.81 -11.18 -11.68
N ASP A 216 2.58 -11.83 -12.56
CA ASP A 216 3.65 -11.20 -13.34
C ASP A 216 3.20 -10.70 -14.72
N GLU A 217 1.95 -10.96 -15.14
CA GLU A 217 1.45 -10.55 -16.46
C GLU A 217 0.79 -9.18 -16.47
N GLN A 218 0.11 -8.80 -15.38
CA GLN A 218 -0.67 -7.56 -15.26
C GLN A 218 -0.54 -6.96 -13.86
N PHE A 219 -0.78 -5.66 -13.76
CA PHE A 219 -0.99 -5.01 -12.47
C PHE A 219 -2.32 -5.45 -11.86
N HIS A 220 -2.29 -5.88 -10.60
CA HIS A 220 -3.47 -6.17 -9.80
C HIS A 220 -3.45 -5.32 -8.52
N GLU A 221 -4.63 -5.01 -7.96
CA GLU A 221 -4.69 -4.43 -6.61
C GLU A 221 -4.58 -5.55 -5.58
N TYR A 222 -3.57 -5.46 -4.71
CA TYR A 222 -3.46 -6.27 -3.50
C TYR A 222 -3.73 -5.38 -2.30
N ARG A 223 -4.59 -5.85 -1.40
CA ARG A 223 -5.03 -5.05 -0.26
C ARG A 223 -5.16 -5.89 1.00
N PHE A 224 -4.81 -5.31 2.13
CA PHE A 224 -5.29 -5.78 3.43
C PHE A 224 -6.00 -4.69 4.22
N ASP A 225 -7.15 -5.04 4.78
CA ASP A 225 -7.92 -4.22 5.72
C ASP A 225 -7.68 -4.77 7.13
N TRP A 226 -7.04 -3.96 7.96
CA TRP A 226 -6.60 -4.27 9.31
C TRP A 226 -7.42 -3.49 10.33
N THR A 227 -8.19 -4.22 11.13
CA THR A 227 -8.93 -3.70 12.29
C THR A 227 -8.43 -4.39 13.55
N ALA A 228 -8.84 -3.91 14.73
CA ALA A 228 -8.40 -4.50 16.01
C ALA A 228 -8.77 -5.99 16.17
N GLY A 229 -9.77 -6.49 15.43
CA GLY A 229 -10.23 -7.87 15.53
C GLY A 229 -9.82 -8.78 14.37
N SER A 230 -9.32 -8.24 13.25
CA SER A 230 -8.96 -9.05 12.10
C SER A 230 -8.10 -8.32 11.08
N VAL A 231 -7.42 -9.11 10.26
CA VAL A 231 -6.85 -8.70 8.98
C VAL A 231 -7.61 -9.43 7.87
N GLU A 232 -8.16 -8.68 6.92
CA GLU A 232 -8.88 -9.18 5.76
C GLU A 232 -8.07 -8.87 4.49
N PHE A 233 -7.78 -9.90 3.69
CA PHE A 233 -6.95 -9.79 2.50
C PHE A 233 -7.81 -9.81 1.24
N PHE A 234 -7.47 -8.97 0.27
CA PHE A 234 -8.22 -8.79 -0.97
C PHE A 234 -7.31 -8.75 -2.18
N VAL A 235 -7.88 -9.18 -3.31
CA VAL A 235 -7.32 -9.00 -4.65
C VAL A 235 -8.41 -8.46 -5.56
N ASP A 236 -8.14 -7.34 -6.25
CA ASP A 236 -9.10 -6.65 -7.12
C ASP A 236 -10.48 -6.48 -6.46
N GLY A 237 -10.46 -6.07 -5.18
CA GLY A 237 -11.66 -5.86 -4.37
C GLY A 237 -12.38 -7.13 -3.88
N GLN A 238 -11.93 -8.33 -4.28
CA GLN A 238 -12.48 -9.61 -3.84
C GLN A 238 -11.79 -10.11 -2.58
N LEU A 239 -12.56 -10.49 -1.57
CA LEU A 239 -12.04 -11.05 -0.31
C LEU A 239 -11.42 -12.44 -0.58
N LEU A 240 -10.15 -12.61 -0.18
CA LEU A 240 -9.42 -13.87 -0.28
C LEU A 240 -9.40 -14.65 1.05
N ASP A 241 -9.17 -13.94 2.15
CA ASP A 241 -9.10 -14.53 3.49
C ASP A 241 -9.34 -13.52 4.59
N ARG A 242 -9.67 -14.04 5.77
CA ARG A 242 -9.79 -13.28 7.01
C ARG A 242 -9.08 -14.02 8.13
N MET A 243 -8.09 -13.38 8.73
CA MET A 243 -7.36 -13.90 9.89
C MET A 243 -7.74 -13.09 11.14
N THR A 244 -7.98 -13.79 12.24
CA THR A 244 -8.34 -13.20 13.55
C THR A 244 -7.34 -13.50 14.66
N ASP A 245 -6.41 -14.43 14.41
CA ASP A 245 -5.35 -14.78 15.34
C ASP A 245 -4.11 -13.90 15.06
N ASN A 246 -3.37 -13.53 16.12
CA ASN A 246 -2.12 -12.76 16.01
C ASN A 246 -2.23 -11.43 15.24
N VAL A 247 -3.40 -10.79 15.28
CA VAL A 247 -3.61 -9.47 14.69
C VAL A 247 -2.67 -8.46 15.38
N PRO A 248 -1.83 -7.72 14.64
CA PRO A 248 -0.96 -6.71 15.22
C PRO A 248 -1.74 -5.62 15.98
N GLN A 249 -1.12 -5.06 17.01
CA GLN A 249 -1.72 -4.04 17.88
C GLN A 249 -0.87 -2.77 17.99
N GLU A 250 0.37 -2.82 17.51
CA GLU A 250 1.31 -1.70 17.56
C GLU A 250 1.41 -0.98 16.23
N GLY A 251 1.76 0.32 16.28
CA GLY A 251 2.02 1.10 15.08
C GLY A 251 3.36 0.74 14.43
N GLY A 252 3.43 0.87 13.11
CA GLY A 252 4.61 0.48 12.33
C GLY A 252 4.68 1.13 10.96
N SER A 253 5.54 0.58 10.11
CA SER A 253 5.80 1.11 8.77
C SER A 253 5.30 0.15 7.69
N ILE A 254 5.10 0.68 6.50
CA ILE A 254 4.76 -0.08 5.31
C ILE A 254 6.06 -0.35 4.54
N PHE A 255 6.22 -1.56 4.04
CA PHE A 255 7.40 -2.00 3.33
C PHE A 255 7.01 -2.58 1.97
N PHE A 256 7.90 -2.36 1.01
CA PHE A 256 7.98 -3.17 -0.19
C PHE A 256 9.38 -3.73 -0.30
N ASN A 257 9.50 -5.03 -0.61
CA ASN A 257 10.77 -5.61 -0.96
C ASN A 257 10.65 -6.61 -2.10
N HIS A 258 11.77 -6.81 -2.80
CA HIS A 258 11.92 -7.83 -3.82
C HIS A 258 13.32 -8.42 -3.64
N TRP A 259 13.37 -9.72 -3.35
CA TRP A 259 14.60 -10.35 -2.89
C TRP A 259 14.68 -11.85 -3.23
N SER A 260 15.88 -12.41 -3.09
CA SER A 260 16.09 -13.85 -3.07
C SER A 260 17.21 -14.21 -2.10
N ASN A 261 17.11 -15.40 -1.51
CA ASN A 261 18.17 -16.01 -0.69
C ASN A 261 18.48 -17.46 -1.13
N GLY A 262 17.72 -17.98 -2.10
CA GLY A 262 17.78 -19.35 -2.58
C GLY A 262 17.25 -20.43 -1.63
N ASP A 263 16.53 -20.06 -0.56
CA ASP A 263 15.83 -21.04 0.28
C ASP A 263 14.83 -21.83 -0.59
N PRO A 264 14.97 -23.17 -0.73
CA PRO A 264 14.07 -23.98 -1.54
C PRO A 264 12.62 -23.96 -1.07
N SER A 265 12.36 -23.59 0.19
CA SER A 265 11.02 -23.50 0.76
C SER A 265 10.37 -22.12 0.59
N TRP A 266 11.13 -21.12 0.14
CA TRP A 266 10.67 -19.74 -0.01
C TRP A 266 11.03 -19.15 -1.37
N SER A 267 12.11 -18.39 -1.48
CA SER A 267 12.44 -17.72 -2.75
C SER A 267 12.77 -18.70 -3.89
N ALA A 268 13.30 -19.89 -3.58
CA ALA A 268 13.65 -20.95 -4.53
C ALA A 268 14.51 -20.50 -5.73
N GLY A 269 15.34 -19.47 -5.52
CA GLY A 269 16.25 -18.90 -6.52
C GLY A 269 17.73 -19.09 -6.19
N PRO A 270 18.62 -18.15 -6.56
CA PRO A 270 18.36 -16.82 -7.15
C PRO A 270 17.79 -16.87 -8.58
N PRO A 271 17.25 -15.75 -9.12
CA PRO A 271 16.83 -15.70 -10.52
C PRO A 271 18.03 -15.79 -11.47
N ASP A 272 17.81 -16.30 -12.69
CA ASP A 272 18.86 -16.51 -13.70
C ASP A 272 19.28 -15.23 -14.44
N ARG A 273 18.54 -14.14 -14.23
CA ARG A 273 18.73 -12.82 -14.83
C ARG A 273 18.15 -11.75 -13.94
N ASP A 274 18.53 -10.51 -14.20
CA ASP A 274 17.92 -9.35 -13.55
C ASP A 274 16.41 -9.35 -13.77
N THR A 275 15.68 -9.10 -12.71
CA THR A 275 14.23 -9.13 -12.73
C THR A 275 13.64 -8.10 -11.78
N VAL A 276 12.44 -7.64 -12.08
CA VAL A 276 11.83 -6.46 -11.45
C VAL A 276 10.43 -6.78 -10.97
N MET A 277 10.08 -6.20 -9.83
CA MET A 277 8.71 -6.04 -9.36
C MET A 277 8.37 -4.56 -9.48
N THR A 278 7.22 -4.24 -10.08
CA THR A 278 6.82 -2.86 -10.35
C THR A 278 5.55 -2.51 -9.59
N ILE A 279 5.54 -1.33 -8.98
CA ILE A 279 4.41 -0.79 -8.22
C ILE A 279 3.87 0.43 -8.95
N SER A 280 2.62 0.39 -9.38
CA SER A 280 1.95 1.50 -10.07
C SER A 280 1.42 2.55 -9.09
N TYR A 281 0.90 2.13 -7.93
CA TYR A 281 0.48 3.04 -6.86
C TYR A 281 0.54 2.38 -5.49
N GLN A 282 0.56 3.23 -4.46
CA GLN A 282 0.29 2.85 -3.08
C GLN A 282 -0.73 3.80 -2.46
N LYS A 283 -1.71 3.23 -1.74
CA LYS A 283 -2.67 3.98 -0.93
C LYS A 283 -2.83 3.31 0.42
N ALA A 284 -2.64 4.06 1.48
CA ALA A 284 -2.95 3.62 2.83
C ALA A 284 -3.84 4.67 3.50
N TYR A 285 -4.90 4.22 4.15
CA TYR A 285 -5.74 5.05 5.02
C TYR A 285 -5.78 4.36 6.37
N PHE A 286 -5.28 5.02 7.41
CA PHE A 286 -5.00 4.38 8.68
C PHE A 286 -5.22 5.31 9.88
N ASN A 287 -5.16 4.77 11.10
CA ASN A 287 -5.05 5.56 12.32
C ASN A 287 -3.60 5.65 12.76
N SER A 288 -3.25 6.75 13.40
CA SER A 288 -1.86 7.03 13.79
C SER A 288 -1.63 6.78 15.28
N THR A 289 -0.49 6.18 15.63
CA THR A 289 0.00 6.14 17.02
C THR A 289 0.66 7.45 17.46
N ASP A 290 0.97 8.36 16.53
CA ASP A 290 1.40 9.72 16.85
C ASP A 290 0.21 10.51 17.44
N THR A 291 0.36 10.91 18.71
CA THR A 291 -0.68 11.65 19.43
C THR A 291 -0.93 13.05 18.89
N GLN A 292 0.08 13.71 18.31
CA GLN A 292 -0.12 15.01 17.67
C GLN A 292 -1.09 14.86 16.49
N ARG A 293 -0.89 13.86 15.65
CA ARG A 293 -1.74 13.58 14.49
C ARG A 293 -3.13 13.09 14.89
N SER A 294 -3.17 12.00 15.68
CA SER A 294 -4.42 11.31 16.03
C SER A 294 -5.30 12.07 17.01
N GLN A 295 -4.75 12.96 17.83
CA GLN A 295 -5.52 13.71 18.82
C GLN A 295 -5.60 15.20 18.50
N THR A 296 -4.49 15.88 18.24
CA THR A 296 -4.50 17.34 18.08
C THR A 296 -4.95 17.75 16.69
N ASP A 297 -4.28 17.25 15.64
CA ASP A 297 -4.54 17.64 14.27
C ASP A 297 -5.90 17.10 13.80
N TYR A 298 -6.23 15.85 14.16
CA TYR A 298 -7.55 15.28 13.89
C TYR A 298 -8.69 16.07 14.55
N LYS A 299 -8.58 16.45 15.84
CA LYS A 299 -9.64 17.25 16.50
C LYS A 299 -9.76 18.66 15.93
N LYS A 300 -8.68 19.20 15.36
CA LYS A 300 -8.73 20.48 14.63
C LYS A 300 -9.51 20.34 13.33
N ARG A 301 -9.29 19.24 12.57
CA ARG A 301 -10.00 18.94 11.32
C ARG A 301 -11.47 18.57 11.55
N CYS A 302 -11.73 17.70 12.53
CA CYS A 302 -13.06 17.19 12.89
C CYS A 302 -13.34 17.39 14.40
N PRO A 303 -13.73 18.61 14.83
CA PRO A 303 -14.01 18.89 16.25
C PRO A 303 -15.19 18.10 16.82
N THR A 304 -16.14 17.75 15.96
CA THR A 304 -17.28 16.89 16.27
C THR A 304 -17.42 15.91 15.13
N PHE A 305 -17.40 14.61 15.46
CA PHE A 305 -17.56 13.57 14.45
C PHE A 305 -18.88 13.74 13.71
N ASP A 306 -18.78 13.81 12.38
CA ASP A 306 -19.91 13.90 11.47
C ASP A 306 -19.73 12.85 10.36
N PRO A 307 -20.56 11.79 10.32
CA PRO A 307 -20.44 10.76 9.30
C PRO A 307 -20.67 11.30 7.89
N ALA A 308 -21.39 12.43 7.73
CA ALA A 308 -21.54 13.07 6.43
C ALA A 308 -20.26 13.76 5.93
N LYS A 309 -19.24 13.89 6.80
CA LYS A 309 -17.90 14.42 6.48
C LYS A 309 -16.83 13.33 6.35
N VAL A 310 -17.23 12.06 6.37
CA VAL A 310 -16.38 10.92 6.10
C VAL A 310 -16.50 10.55 4.62
N CYS A 311 -15.39 10.29 3.96
CA CYS A 311 -15.38 9.91 2.56
C CYS A 311 -15.19 8.39 2.41
N ALA A 312 -16.09 7.74 1.68
CA ALA A 312 -15.92 6.33 1.35
C ALA A 312 -14.75 6.14 0.39
N ILE A 313 -13.85 5.22 0.71
CA ILE A 313 -12.70 4.85 -0.12
C ILE A 313 -13.20 3.96 -1.26
N PRO A 314 -13.03 4.36 -2.54
CA PRO A 314 -13.47 3.52 -3.66
C PRO A 314 -12.74 2.17 -3.67
N ASN A 315 -13.45 1.10 -4.02
CA ASN A 315 -12.84 -0.20 -4.27
C ASN A 315 -12.29 -0.28 -5.70
N GLN A 316 -11.09 -0.82 -5.86
CA GLN A 316 -10.56 -1.21 -7.16
C GLN A 316 -11.07 -2.62 -7.49
N MET A 317 -12.17 -2.70 -8.25
CA MET A 317 -12.85 -3.97 -8.53
C MET A 317 -12.27 -4.75 -9.71
N THR A 318 -11.33 -4.16 -10.43
CA THR A 318 -10.70 -4.70 -11.63
C THR A 318 -9.21 -4.39 -11.60
N ALA A 319 -8.41 -5.28 -12.20
CA ALA A 319 -6.98 -5.06 -12.40
C ALA A 319 -6.69 -3.65 -12.95
N PRO A 320 -5.90 -2.81 -12.23
CA PRO A 320 -5.54 -1.47 -12.67
C PRO A 320 -4.38 -1.52 -13.69
N ASP A 321 -4.64 -2.17 -14.83
CA ASP A 321 -3.62 -2.48 -15.84
C ASP A 321 -3.95 -1.86 -17.21
N PRO A 322 -2.96 -1.25 -17.91
CA PRO A 322 -3.17 -0.66 -19.24
C PRO A 322 -3.70 -1.62 -20.31
N SER A 323 -3.48 -2.93 -20.19
CA SER A 323 -3.98 -3.93 -21.15
C SER A 323 -5.51 -4.04 -21.16
N GLN A 324 -6.17 -3.58 -20.09
CA GLN A 324 -7.64 -3.53 -19.99
C GLN A 324 -8.23 -2.26 -20.64
N GLY A 325 -7.38 -1.33 -21.09
CA GLY A 325 -7.77 -0.08 -21.75
C GLY A 325 -6.86 1.09 -21.37
N ALA A 326 -6.84 2.14 -22.19
CA ALA A 326 -5.92 3.27 -22.02
C ALA A 326 -6.06 3.99 -20.65
N ASP A 327 -7.26 4.01 -20.09
CA ASP A 327 -7.55 4.59 -18.77
C ASP A 327 -7.75 3.54 -17.68
N ALA A 328 -7.53 2.24 -17.95
CA ALA A 328 -7.85 1.19 -16.98
C ALA A 328 -6.87 1.14 -15.79
N ALA A 329 -5.64 1.62 -15.98
CA ALA A 329 -4.70 1.84 -14.87
C ALA A 329 -5.04 3.08 -14.03
N LYS A 330 -6.00 3.91 -14.48
CA LYS A 330 -6.46 5.07 -13.73
C LYS A 330 -7.15 4.64 -12.46
N THR A 331 -6.67 5.19 -11.35
CA THR A 331 -7.24 4.95 -10.04
C THR A 331 -7.46 6.27 -9.30
N TYR A 332 -8.42 6.27 -8.38
CA TYR A 332 -8.81 7.48 -7.65
C TYR A 332 -7.88 7.74 -6.45
N PHE A 333 -7.49 9.00 -6.26
CA PHE A 333 -6.74 9.48 -5.10
C PHE A 333 -7.46 10.69 -4.50
N PHE A 334 -7.55 10.77 -3.17
CA PHE A 334 -8.16 11.94 -2.52
C PHE A 334 -7.27 13.18 -2.68
N SER A 335 -5.94 13.01 -2.66
CA SER A 335 -4.98 14.10 -2.80
C SER A 335 -5.02 14.83 -4.16
N THR A 336 -5.68 14.24 -5.16
CA THR A 336 -5.84 14.80 -6.51
C THR A 336 -7.30 14.92 -6.95
N ASP A 337 -8.26 14.85 -6.02
CA ASP A 337 -9.68 14.93 -6.37
C ASP A 337 -10.00 16.29 -7.05
N PRO A 338 -10.60 16.28 -8.26
CA PRO A 338 -10.90 17.50 -9.00
C PRO A 338 -12.02 18.35 -8.38
N LYS A 339 -12.79 17.83 -7.43
CA LYS A 339 -13.94 18.49 -6.79
C LYS A 339 -13.53 19.37 -5.60
N GLY A 340 -12.31 19.27 -5.10
CA GLY A 340 -11.82 20.09 -3.99
C GLY A 340 -10.72 19.43 -3.17
N ASP A 341 -10.30 20.10 -2.09
CA ASP A 341 -9.37 19.52 -1.13
C ASP A 341 -10.08 18.44 -0.31
N MET A 342 -9.79 17.18 -0.64
CA MET A 342 -10.28 16.00 0.09
C MET A 342 -9.26 15.49 1.11
N THR A 343 -8.20 16.26 1.37
CA THR A 343 -7.09 15.91 2.27
C THR A 343 -6.71 17.07 3.20
N PRO A 344 -7.68 17.76 3.83
CA PRO A 344 -7.42 19.00 4.55
C PRO A 344 -6.45 18.76 5.70
N ASP A 345 -5.44 19.62 5.84
CA ASP A 345 -4.41 19.54 6.88
C ASP A 345 -3.73 18.15 6.98
N GLN A 346 -3.66 17.39 5.88
CA GLN A 346 -2.92 16.13 5.76
C GLN A 346 -1.58 16.35 5.04
N THR A 347 -0.61 15.49 5.34
CA THR A 347 0.63 15.44 4.55
C THR A 347 0.36 14.65 3.27
N THR A 348 0.41 15.32 2.12
CA THR A 348 0.26 14.69 0.80
C THR A 348 1.55 14.77 0.01
N TYR A 349 1.82 13.75 -0.79
CA TYR A 349 2.97 13.67 -1.66
C TYR A 349 2.47 13.86 -3.09
N LYS A 350 2.40 15.11 -3.54
CA LYS A 350 1.95 15.42 -4.90
C LYS A 350 3.01 15.00 -5.92
N ASN A 351 2.55 14.46 -7.05
CA ASN A 351 3.38 14.20 -8.23
C ASN A 351 4.22 15.45 -8.57
N ALA A 352 5.47 15.24 -8.95
CA ALA A 352 6.47 16.29 -9.23
C ALA A 352 6.12 17.23 -10.42
N ALA A 353 4.89 17.17 -10.96
CA ALA A 353 4.41 18.07 -12.02
C ALA A 353 3.79 19.39 -11.51
N THR A 354 3.59 19.57 -10.20
CA THR A 354 3.17 20.88 -9.65
C THR A 354 3.84 21.19 -8.31
N SER A 355 5.10 21.63 -8.35
CA SER A 355 5.57 22.63 -7.37
C SER A 355 4.92 23.97 -7.76
N ILE A 356 4.43 24.83 -6.87
CA ILE A 356 5.17 25.58 -5.85
C ILE A 356 4.16 25.97 -4.75
N PHE A 357 4.67 26.08 -3.52
CA PHE A 357 4.08 26.65 -2.29
C PHE A 357 3.61 25.64 -1.23
N GLY A 358 4.45 25.50 -0.18
CA GLY A 358 3.94 25.44 1.19
C GLY A 358 4.31 24.26 2.06
N ALA A 359 5.57 23.81 2.12
CA ALA A 359 6.05 23.04 3.28
C ALA A 359 6.83 23.98 4.23
N PRO A 360 6.43 24.13 5.51
CA PRO A 360 7.22 24.89 6.46
C PRO A 360 8.48 24.10 6.83
N LEU A 361 9.64 24.72 6.57
CA LEU A 361 10.97 24.33 7.03
C LEU A 361 11.05 24.41 8.57
N LEU A 362 10.64 23.36 9.28
CA LEU A 362 10.98 23.20 10.69
C LEU A 362 11.15 21.72 11.05
N SER A 363 12.38 21.23 10.91
CA SER A 363 13.10 20.42 11.92
C SER A 363 14.27 19.72 11.23
N VAL A 364 15.34 20.50 11.00
CA VAL A 364 16.68 19.94 10.79
C VAL A 364 17.30 19.79 12.18
N VAL A 365 18.07 18.71 12.33
CA VAL A 365 18.91 18.31 13.47
C VAL A 365 18.25 17.34 14.46
N ILE A 366 18.63 16.06 14.37
CA ILE A 366 19.35 15.28 15.42
C ILE A 366 19.70 13.88 14.84
N PRO A 367 20.82 13.25 15.25
CA PRO A 367 21.78 12.62 14.34
C PRO A 367 21.68 11.09 14.21
N SER A 368 22.31 10.62 13.14
CA SER A 368 22.66 9.24 12.82
C SER A 368 23.47 8.56 13.92
N ILE A 369 22.84 7.72 14.75
CA ILE A 369 23.50 6.61 15.48
C ILE A 369 22.47 5.49 15.70
N ILE A 370 22.51 4.42 14.91
CA ILE A 370 22.27 3.05 15.39
C ILE A 370 23.27 2.15 14.68
N SER A 371 24.43 1.97 15.30
CA SER A 371 25.30 0.82 15.07
C SER A 371 24.99 -0.24 16.11
N LEU A 372 24.80 -1.47 15.64
CA LEU A 372 25.10 -2.75 16.31
C LEU A 372 24.52 -2.99 17.72
N LEU A 373 23.58 -3.94 17.83
CA LEU A 373 23.57 -4.99 18.84
C LEU A 373 22.45 -6.02 18.58
N SER A 374 22.83 -7.21 18.10
CA SER A 374 22.30 -8.51 18.55
C SER A 374 23.04 -9.65 17.85
N LEU A 375 24.31 -9.81 18.21
CA LEU A 375 24.93 -11.13 18.35
C LEU A 375 24.68 -11.59 19.79
N ALA A 376 24.30 -12.86 19.94
CA ALA A 376 23.98 -13.65 21.15
C ALA A 376 22.45 -13.93 21.25
N MET A 377 21.95 -15.16 21.15
CA MET A 377 22.50 -16.47 21.51
C MET A 377 22.10 -17.50 20.42
N ALA A 378 22.98 -18.29 19.81
CA ALA A 378 23.55 -19.53 20.35
C ALA A 378 22.50 -20.34 21.13
N TRP A 379 21.71 -21.18 20.46
CA TRP A 379 21.86 -22.65 20.38
C TRP A 379 20.91 -23.19 19.31
#